data_AF-A0A0B6RM72-F1
#
_entry.id   AF-A0A0B6RM72-F1
#
_cell.length_a   1.000
_cell.length_b   1.000
_cell.length_c   1.000
_cell.angle_alpha   90.00
_cell.angle_beta   90.00
_cell.angle_gamma   90.00
#
_symmetry.space_group_name_H-M   'P 1'
#
loop_
_entity.id
_entity.type
_entity.pdbx_description
1 polymer ?
#
loop_
_entity_poly.entity_id
_entity_poly.type
_entity_poly.pdbx_seq_one_letter_code
_entity_poly.pdbx_strand_id
1 'polypeptide(L)'
;MSAPLKCRVAAALGGVVLACAASAGHAAAKADPRALIEQLVQCRASFDDLAGFNDSVDAHAVGFPEAKDIPGTSGPVWTVKPAVSALGTSSDTVLLNSRSSMFVVVASPHAADDVLALGKREGLDVEMKMDGYAIVRKDLNQRAMRAFNIDAGHYAAGCVYDEQAFDAARAARNNATPQRRAQKKALEKALQAGQ
;
A
#
# COMPACT_ATOMS: atom_id res chain seq x y z
N MET A 1 7.61 42.98 1.77
CA MET A 1 8.71 43.96 1.76
C MET A 1 9.90 43.30 1.08
N SER A 2 10.15 43.69 -0.16
CA SER A 2 11.15 43.07 -1.04
C SER A 2 12.51 43.74 -0.85
N ALA A 3 13.58 42.95 -0.82
CA ALA A 3 14.95 43.43 -0.97
C ALA A 3 15.63 42.65 -2.11
N PRO A 4 16.22 43.29 -3.13
CA PRO A 4 16.98 42.60 -4.16
C PRO A 4 18.42 42.38 -3.70
N LEU A 5 18.88 41.13 -3.66
CA LEU A 5 20.32 40.84 -3.56
C LEU A 5 20.99 41.22 -4.88
N LYS A 6 21.84 42.25 -4.81
CA LYS A 6 22.73 42.68 -5.89
C LYS A 6 23.81 41.61 -6.11
N CYS A 7 23.74 40.86 -7.21
CA CYS A 7 24.91 40.17 -7.75
C CYS A 7 25.89 41.21 -8.31
N ARG A 8 27.00 41.42 -7.62
CA ARG A 8 28.14 42.17 -8.16
C ARG A 8 28.95 41.24 -9.05
N VAL A 9 28.98 41.53 -10.35
CA VAL A 9 29.91 40.92 -11.30
C VAL A 9 31.24 41.67 -11.18
N ALA A 10 32.28 40.99 -10.72
CA ALA A 10 33.65 41.42 -10.87
C ALA A 10 34.33 40.47 -11.86
N ALA A 11 34.61 40.99 -13.06
CA ALA A 11 35.45 40.32 -14.05
C ALA A 11 36.91 40.56 -13.68
N ALA A 12 37.65 39.51 -13.36
CA ALA A 12 39.11 39.53 -13.33
C ALA A 12 39.64 38.18 -13.82
N LEU A 13 40.50 38.27 -14.83
CA LEU A 13 41.19 37.21 -15.56
C LEU A 13 41.84 36.16 -14.64
N GLY A 14 41.59 34.88 -14.93
CA GLY A 14 42.46 33.77 -14.51
C GLY A 14 41.96 32.96 -13.32
N GLY A 15 41.52 31.73 -13.60
CA GLY A 15 41.52 30.64 -12.62
C GLY A 15 40.23 30.44 -11.82
N VAL A 16 39.71 29.21 -11.92
CA VAL A 16 38.68 28.56 -11.09
C VAL A 16 37.24 29.05 -11.31
N VAL A 17 36.53 28.34 -12.20
CA VAL A 17 35.07 28.29 -12.20
C VAL A 17 34.62 27.49 -10.98
N LEU A 18 34.43 28.15 -9.84
CA LEU A 18 33.59 27.61 -8.77
C LEU A 18 32.14 27.75 -9.22
N ALA A 19 31.67 26.74 -9.96
CA ALA A 19 30.26 26.48 -10.10
C ALA A 19 29.69 26.31 -8.69
N CYS A 20 28.94 27.31 -8.23
CA CYS A 20 28.01 27.13 -7.12
C CYS A 20 27.01 26.06 -7.58
N ALA A 21 27.34 24.81 -7.30
CA ALA A 21 26.42 23.70 -7.32
C ALA A 21 25.38 24.01 -6.24
N ALA A 22 24.34 24.75 -6.65
CA ALA A 22 23.09 24.74 -5.95
C ALA A 22 22.72 23.26 -5.87
N SER A 23 22.83 22.70 -4.68
CA SER A 23 22.25 21.42 -4.35
C SER A 23 20.77 21.57 -4.64
N ALA A 24 20.36 21.14 -5.84
CA ALA A 24 18.99 20.85 -6.18
C ALA A 24 18.57 19.72 -5.26
N GLY A 25 18.23 20.09 -4.03
CA GLY A 25 17.43 19.30 -3.14
C GLY A 25 16.16 19.02 -3.89
N HIS A 26 16.16 17.90 -4.60
CA HIS A 26 14.95 17.24 -5.01
C HIS A 26 14.26 16.91 -3.69
N ALA A 27 13.43 17.84 -3.21
CA ALA A 27 12.34 17.49 -2.35
C ALA A 27 11.53 16.49 -3.16
N ALA A 28 11.88 15.20 -3.04
CA ALA A 28 11.08 14.13 -3.57
C ALA A 28 9.69 14.40 -3.02
N ALA A 29 8.76 14.76 -3.90
CA ALA A 29 7.36 14.88 -3.52
C ALA A 29 7.05 13.59 -2.77
N LYS A 30 6.71 13.71 -1.47
CA LYS A 30 6.35 12.52 -0.68
C LYS A 30 5.27 11.82 -1.50
N ALA A 31 5.56 10.59 -1.93
CA ALA A 31 4.57 9.78 -2.64
C ALA A 31 3.29 9.81 -1.81
N ASP A 32 2.17 10.20 -2.43
CA ASP A 32 0.90 10.34 -1.73
C ASP A 32 0.48 8.97 -1.18
N PRO A 33 0.53 8.74 0.14
CA PRO A 33 0.23 7.42 0.70
C PRO A 33 -1.20 6.98 0.41
N ARG A 34 -2.12 7.93 0.25
CA ARG A 34 -3.53 7.65 -0.05
C ARG A 34 -3.68 7.17 -1.50
N ALA A 35 -2.97 7.80 -2.44
CA ALA A 35 -2.94 7.33 -3.83
C ALA A 35 -2.33 5.93 -3.96
N LEU A 36 -1.28 5.62 -3.17
CA LEU A 36 -0.71 4.27 -3.14
C LEU A 36 -1.71 3.24 -2.61
N ILE A 37 -2.40 3.54 -1.51
CA ILE A 37 -3.48 2.68 -0.97
C ILE A 37 -4.54 2.40 -2.04
N GLU A 38 -4.98 3.45 -2.75
CA GLU A 38 -5.97 3.31 -3.81
C GLU A 38 -5.47 2.40 -4.94
N GLN A 39 -4.21 2.52 -5.35
CA GLN A 39 -3.61 1.62 -6.33
C GLN A 39 -3.50 0.18 -5.81
N LEU A 40 -3.18 -0.01 -4.52
CA LEU A 40 -3.04 -1.32 -3.90
C LEU A 40 -4.37 -2.08 -3.89
N VAL A 41 -5.46 -1.44 -3.43
CA VAL A 41 -6.80 -2.07 -3.41
C VAL A 41 -7.38 -2.30 -4.81
N GLN A 42 -6.90 -1.57 -5.83
CA GLN A 42 -7.33 -1.71 -7.24
C GLN A 42 -6.48 -2.71 -8.05
N CYS A 43 -5.54 -3.44 -7.44
CA CYS A 43 -4.57 -4.31 -8.13
C CYS A 43 -3.66 -3.58 -9.13
N ARG A 44 -3.47 -2.27 -9.00
CA ARG A 44 -2.68 -1.43 -9.93
C ARG A 44 -1.25 -1.21 -9.47
N ALA A 45 -0.99 -1.28 -8.18
CA ALA A 45 0.35 -1.12 -7.61
C ALA A 45 1.29 -2.26 -8.04
N SER A 46 2.59 -2.01 -8.06
CA SER A 46 3.59 -3.05 -8.27
C SER A 46 3.84 -3.87 -7.00
N PHE A 47 4.54 -5.00 -7.14
CA PHE A 47 5.00 -5.76 -5.96
C PHE A 47 6.05 -5.00 -5.14
N ASP A 48 6.84 -4.14 -5.78
CA ASP A 48 7.80 -3.27 -5.08
C ASP A 48 7.08 -2.21 -4.23
N ASP A 49 6.00 -1.63 -4.77
CA ASP A 49 5.15 -0.67 -4.05
C ASP A 49 4.49 -1.31 -2.83
N LEU A 50 3.92 -2.51 -2.99
CA LEU A 50 3.33 -3.28 -1.89
C LEU A 50 4.38 -3.64 -0.82
N ALA A 51 5.57 -4.08 -1.22
CA ALA A 51 6.65 -4.38 -0.29
C ALA A 51 7.15 -3.11 0.43
N GLY A 52 7.26 -1.98 -0.27
CA GLY A 52 7.56 -0.69 0.33
C GLY A 52 6.48 -0.20 1.30
N PHE A 53 5.21 -0.41 0.98
CA PHE A 53 4.11 -0.13 1.90
C PHE A 53 4.19 -0.99 3.17
N ASN A 54 4.48 -2.29 3.02
CA ASN A 54 4.69 -3.18 4.16
C ASN A 54 5.88 -2.73 5.05
N ASP A 55 6.97 -2.22 4.48
CA ASP A 55 8.06 -1.61 5.27
C ASP A 55 7.53 -0.45 6.14
N SER A 56 6.63 0.39 5.59
CA SER A 56 6.00 1.48 6.34
C SER A 56 5.05 0.98 7.42
N VAL A 57 4.33 -0.14 7.20
CA VAL A 57 3.49 -0.80 8.20
C VAL A 57 4.34 -1.31 9.35
N ASP A 58 5.42 -2.05 9.05
CA ASP A 58 6.35 -2.60 10.04
C ASP A 58 7.03 -1.50 10.86
N ALA A 59 7.25 -0.33 10.26
CA ALA A 59 7.82 0.84 10.93
C ALA A 59 6.79 1.74 11.64
N HIS A 60 5.50 1.35 11.66
CA HIS A 60 4.39 2.17 12.18
C HIS A 60 4.34 3.59 11.56
N ALA A 61 4.73 3.71 10.28
CA ALA A 61 4.92 4.97 9.56
C ALA A 61 3.89 5.19 8.43
N VAL A 62 2.75 4.48 8.47
CA VAL A 62 1.68 4.56 7.46
C VAL A 62 0.96 5.91 7.47
N GLY A 63 0.90 6.59 8.62
CA GLY A 63 0.39 7.96 8.74
C GLY A 63 -1.13 8.12 8.66
N PHE A 64 -1.88 7.01 8.65
CA PHE A 64 -3.34 7.01 8.75
C PHE A 64 -3.81 6.64 10.15
N PRO A 65 -4.90 7.26 10.66
CA PRO A 65 -5.52 6.84 11.92
C PRO A 65 -5.97 5.38 11.84
N GLU A 66 -5.75 4.63 12.91
CA GLU A 66 -6.33 3.29 13.06
C GLU A 66 -7.85 3.40 13.11
N ALA A 67 -8.53 2.50 12.41
CA ALA A 67 -9.98 2.38 12.45
C ALA A 67 -10.41 1.53 13.65
N LYS A 68 -11.72 1.47 13.90
CA LYS A 68 -12.29 0.53 14.86
C LYS A 68 -12.00 -0.91 14.40
N ASP A 69 -11.63 -1.77 15.34
CA ASP A 69 -11.49 -3.20 15.10
C ASP A 69 -12.73 -3.79 14.43
N ILE A 70 -12.49 -4.57 13.38
CA ILE A 70 -13.50 -5.30 12.63
C ILE A 70 -13.35 -6.78 13.01
N PRO A 71 -14.30 -7.34 13.77
CA PRO A 71 -14.23 -8.74 14.19
C PRO A 71 -14.04 -9.68 13.00
N GLY A 72 -13.21 -10.71 13.18
CA GLY A 72 -12.94 -11.70 12.12
C GLY A 72 -11.85 -11.30 11.11
N THR A 73 -11.25 -10.11 11.25
CA THR A 73 -10.08 -9.70 10.45
C THR A 73 -8.78 -9.91 11.24
N SER A 74 -7.68 -10.22 10.53
CA SER A 74 -6.39 -10.59 11.14
C SER A 74 -5.28 -9.54 10.98
N GLY A 75 -5.57 -8.39 10.38
CA GLY A 75 -4.57 -7.39 10.04
C GLY A 75 -5.03 -5.96 10.33
N PRO A 76 -4.12 -4.99 10.18
CA PRO A 76 -4.40 -3.62 10.58
C PRO A 76 -5.47 -2.97 9.69
N VAL A 77 -6.28 -2.12 10.32
CA VAL A 77 -7.37 -1.39 9.69
C VAL A 77 -7.14 0.11 9.90
N TRP A 78 -7.26 0.90 8.84
CA TRP A 78 -7.08 2.35 8.89
C TRP A 78 -8.27 3.11 8.31
N THR A 79 -8.41 4.36 8.76
CA THR A 79 -9.31 5.34 8.16
C THR A 79 -8.53 6.20 7.16
N VAL A 80 -8.92 6.16 5.88
CA VAL A 80 -8.27 6.85 4.76
C VAL A 80 -9.24 7.86 4.16
N LYS A 81 -8.89 9.14 4.19
CA LYS A 81 -9.69 10.24 3.62
C LYS A 81 -8.92 10.98 2.53
N PRO A 82 -9.55 11.30 1.39
CA PRO A 82 -10.90 10.89 1.00
C PRO A 82 -10.96 9.37 0.74
N ALA A 83 -12.18 8.82 0.83
CA ALA A 83 -12.45 7.40 0.62
C ALA A 83 -11.79 6.87 -0.66
N VAL A 84 -11.39 5.62 -0.64
CA VAL A 84 -10.76 4.93 -1.78
C VAL A 84 -11.73 3.92 -2.35
N SER A 85 -11.58 3.61 -3.63
CA SER A 85 -12.53 2.75 -4.35
C SER A 85 -11.87 1.46 -4.85
N ALA A 86 -12.59 0.35 -4.72
CA ALA A 86 -12.23 -0.94 -5.31
C ALA A 86 -13.50 -1.65 -5.79
N LEU A 87 -13.44 -2.34 -6.93
CA LEU A 87 -14.59 -3.08 -7.50
C LEU A 87 -15.90 -2.26 -7.56
N GLY A 88 -15.82 -0.97 -7.90
CA GLY A 88 -16.99 -0.11 -8.00
C GLY A 88 -17.67 0.24 -6.66
N THR A 89 -17.07 -0.11 -5.52
CA THR A 89 -17.49 0.33 -4.19
C THR A 89 -16.45 1.28 -3.59
N SER A 90 -16.85 2.12 -2.65
CA SER A 90 -16.00 3.12 -2.01
C SER A 90 -16.17 3.09 -0.50
N SER A 91 -15.05 3.16 0.23
CA SER A 91 -15.04 3.24 1.69
C SER A 91 -13.82 4.02 2.17
N ASP A 92 -13.95 4.66 3.32
CA ASP A 92 -12.82 5.25 4.04
C ASP A 92 -12.13 4.23 4.95
N THR A 93 -12.65 3.01 5.08
CA THR A 93 -12.06 1.96 5.91
C THR A 93 -11.27 0.99 5.05
N VAL A 94 -9.97 0.86 5.33
CA VAL A 94 -9.03 0.04 4.57
C VAL A 94 -8.41 -1.02 5.47
N LEU A 95 -8.42 -2.26 5.01
CA LEU A 95 -7.90 -3.43 5.70
C LEU A 95 -6.69 -4.00 4.95
N LEU A 96 -5.54 -4.10 5.61
CA LEU A 96 -4.45 -4.98 5.16
C LEU A 96 -4.67 -6.36 5.77
N ASN A 97 -5.42 -7.21 5.10
CA ASN A 97 -5.83 -8.52 5.64
C ASN A 97 -4.64 -9.49 5.79
N SER A 98 -3.64 -9.34 4.93
CA SER A 98 -2.35 -10.03 5.00
C SER A 98 -1.30 -9.15 4.32
N ARG A 99 -0.01 -9.49 4.42
CA ARG A 99 1.06 -8.74 3.75
C ARG A 99 0.90 -8.65 2.23
N SER A 100 0.17 -9.60 1.63
CA SER A 100 -0.09 -9.68 0.19
C SER A 100 -1.54 -9.36 -0.21
N SER A 101 -2.39 -8.89 0.69
CA SER A 101 -3.81 -8.65 0.36
C SER A 101 -4.39 -7.43 1.06
N MET A 102 -5.02 -6.55 0.28
CA MET A 102 -5.52 -5.26 0.75
C MET A 102 -6.91 -4.96 0.21
N PHE A 103 -7.81 -4.51 1.09
CA PHE A 103 -9.22 -4.36 0.80
C PHE A 103 -9.78 -3.05 1.35
N VAL A 104 -10.83 -2.55 0.71
CA VAL A 104 -11.76 -1.64 1.37
C VAL A 104 -12.81 -2.46 2.12
N VAL A 105 -13.26 -1.98 3.27
CA VAL A 105 -14.32 -2.62 4.07
C VAL A 105 -15.59 -1.79 4.00
N VAL A 106 -16.70 -2.42 3.65
CA VAL A 106 -17.98 -1.77 3.38
C VAL A 106 -19.02 -2.31 4.34
N ALA A 107 -19.73 -1.41 5.01
CA ALA A 107 -20.88 -1.77 5.82
C ALA A 107 -22.07 -2.15 4.92
N SER A 108 -22.65 -3.32 5.17
CA SER A 108 -23.84 -3.81 4.47
C SER A 108 -24.65 -4.75 5.38
N PRO A 109 -25.97 -4.55 5.50
CA PRO A 109 -26.85 -5.48 6.22
C PRO A 109 -27.09 -6.80 5.47
N HIS A 110 -26.63 -6.91 4.22
CA HIS A 110 -26.81 -8.06 3.33
C HIS A 110 -25.48 -8.46 2.68
N ALA A 111 -24.41 -8.51 3.48
CA ALA A 111 -23.03 -8.60 3.00
C ALA A 111 -22.78 -9.74 1.98
N ALA A 112 -23.32 -10.94 2.22
CA ALA A 112 -23.14 -12.07 1.32
C ALA A 112 -23.84 -11.85 -0.04
N ASP A 113 -25.07 -11.31 -0.04
CA ASP A 113 -25.81 -11.03 -1.27
C ASP A 113 -25.16 -9.89 -2.06
N ASP A 114 -24.67 -8.86 -1.37
CA ASP A 114 -23.96 -7.74 -1.99
C ASP A 114 -22.65 -8.19 -2.63
N VAL A 115 -21.91 -9.13 -2.02
CA VAL A 115 -20.70 -9.71 -2.61
C VAL A 115 -21.02 -10.48 -3.90
N LEU A 116 -22.12 -11.25 -3.94
CA LEU A 116 -22.54 -11.95 -5.15
C LEU A 116 -23.01 -10.97 -6.24
N ALA A 117 -23.74 -9.93 -5.87
CA ALA A 117 -24.17 -8.87 -6.79
C ALA A 117 -22.98 -8.08 -7.35
N LEU A 118 -21.99 -7.79 -6.50
CA LEU A 118 -20.71 -7.19 -6.87
C LEU A 118 -19.97 -8.06 -7.88
N GLY A 119 -19.85 -9.37 -7.63
CA GLY A 119 -19.20 -10.29 -8.55
C GLY A 119 -19.87 -10.31 -9.91
N LYS A 120 -21.21 -10.37 -9.96
CA LYS A 120 -21.96 -10.30 -11.21
C LYS A 120 -21.74 -8.98 -11.96
N ARG A 121 -21.74 -7.83 -11.26
CA ARG A 121 -21.59 -6.50 -11.87
C ARG A 121 -20.20 -6.27 -12.45
N GLU A 122 -19.17 -6.68 -11.73
CA GLU A 122 -17.76 -6.43 -12.08
C GLU A 122 -17.15 -7.60 -12.90
N GLY A 123 -17.92 -8.67 -13.14
CA GLY A 123 -17.50 -9.84 -13.91
C GLY A 123 -16.45 -10.69 -13.21
N LEU A 124 -16.67 -11.00 -11.92
CA LEU A 124 -15.89 -11.93 -11.12
C LEU A 124 -16.65 -13.26 -11.01
N ASP A 125 -15.89 -14.35 -10.95
CA ASP A 125 -16.42 -15.69 -10.74
C ASP A 125 -16.70 -15.95 -9.27
N VAL A 126 -17.63 -16.86 -8.97
CA VAL A 126 -17.89 -17.30 -7.60
C VAL A 126 -16.80 -18.30 -7.20
N GLU A 127 -15.96 -17.89 -6.25
CA GLU A 127 -14.92 -18.75 -5.66
C GLU A 127 -15.54 -19.69 -4.62
N MET A 128 -16.46 -19.16 -3.81
CA MET A 128 -17.15 -19.91 -2.76
C MET A 128 -18.52 -19.32 -2.47
N LYS A 129 -19.50 -20.18 -2.21
CA LYS A 129 -20.80 -19.80 -1.66
C LYS A 129 -21.29 -20.88 -0.70
N MET A 130 -21.56 -20.50 0.54
CA MET A 130 -22.13 -21.35 1.58
C MET A 130 -23.11 -20.51 2.42
N ASP A 131 -23.97 -21.11 3.24
CA ASP A 131 -24.99 -20.39 4.00
C ASP A 131 -24.40 -19.21 4.79
N GLY A 132 -24.78 -17.98 4.40
CA GLY A 132 -24.30 -16.74 5.01
C GLY A 132 -22.88 -16.30 4.60
N TYR A 133 -22.24 -16.97 3.64
CA TYR A 133 -20.87 -16.66 3.22
C TYR A 133 -20.70 -16.74 1.69
N ALA A 134 -20.04 -15.73 1.12
CA ALA A 134 -19.77 -15.62 -0.30
C ALA A 134 -18.36 -15.05 -0.52
N ILE A 135 -17.66 -15.62 -1.50
CA ILE A 135 -16.41 -15.11 -2.06
C ILE A 135 -16.56 -15.07 -3.57
N VAL A 136 -16.20 -13.94 -4.16
CA VAL A 136 -16.06 -13.78 -5.61
C VAL A 136 -14.64 -13.34 -5.94
N ARG A 137 -14.12 -13.82 -7.06
CA ARG A 137 -12.73 -13.61 -7.47
C ARG A 137 -12.62 -13.50 -8.98
N LYS A 138 -11.67 -12.67 -9.43
CA LYS A 138 -11.19 -12.67 -10.80
C LYS A 138 -9.68 -12.68 -10.78
N ASP A 139 -9.13 -13.77 -11.33
CA ASP A 139 -7.69 -13.89 -11.48
C ASP A 139 -7.17 -12.89 -12.52
N LEU A 140 -6.05 -12.28 -12.17
CA LEU A 140 -5.22 -11.44 -13.00
C LEU A 140 -3.83 -12.08 -13.04
N ASN A 141 -2.97 -11.66 -13.97
CA ASN A 141 -1.61 -12.18 -13.97
C ASN A 141 -0.89 -11.84 -12.65
N GLN A 142 -0.59 -12.86 -11.84
CA GLN A 142 0.03 -12.78 -10.50
C GLN A 142 -0.74 -11.92 -9.47
N ARG A 143 -2.03 -11.65 -9.69
CA ARG A 143 -2.90 -10.90 -8.77
C ARG A 143 -4.32 -11.44 -8.88
N ALA A 144 -5.21 -11.02 -8.00
CA ALA A 144 -6.63 -11.23 -8.19
C ALA A 144 -7.44 -10.11 -7.57
N MET A 145 -8.48 -9.68 -8.27
CA MET A 145 -9.54 -8.92 -7.63
C MET A 145 -10.41 -9.89 -6.84
N ARG A 146 -10.73 -9.55 -5.60
CA ARG A 146 -11.48 -10.43 -4.71
C ARG A 146 -12.42 -9.63 -3.81
N ALA A 147 -13.59 -10.18 -3.55
CA ALA A 147 -14.49 -9.69 -2.52
C ALA A 147 -15.09 -10.85 -1.73
N PHE A 148 -15.32 -10.61 -0.44
CA PHE A 148 -15.85 -11.60 0.49
C PHE A 148 -16.57 -10.92 1.64
N ASN A 149 -17.60 -11.54 2.21
CA ASN A 149 -18.19 -11.00 3.44
C ASN A 149 -17.33 -11.38 4.66
N ILE A 150 -17.17 -10.44 5.59
CA ILE A 150 -16.37 -10.64 6.82
C ILE A 150 -17.29 -11.21 7.90
N ASP A 151 -18.44 -10.55 8.08
CA ASP A 151 -19.51 -10.92 9.00
C ASP A 151 -20.87 -10.64 8.34
N ALA A 152 -21.95 -10.57 9.11
CA ALA A 152 -23.29 -10.26 8.61
C ALA A 152 -23.48 -8.77 8.24
N GLY A 153 -22.62 -7.89 8.75
CA GLY A 153 -22.71 -6.42 8.63
C GLY A 153 -21.65 -5.80 7.72
N HIS A 154 -20.67 -6.56 7.25
CA HIS A 154 -19.53 -6.05 6.49
C HIS A 154 -19.07 -7.00 5.40
N TYR A 155 -18.61 -6.43 4.29
CA TYR A 155 -17.81 -7.14 3.30
C TYR A 155 -16.54 -6.38 2.94
N ALA A 156 -15.56 -7.11 2.44
CA ALA A 156 -14.32 -6.60 1.91
C ALA A 156 -14.28 -6.73 0.38
N ALA A 157 -13.71 -5.75 -0.30
CA ALA A 157 -13.49 -5.74 -1.75
C ALA A 157 -12.13 -5.13 -2.07
N GLY A 158 -11.34 -5.76 -2.94
CA GLY A 158 -9.98 -5.29 -3.17
C GLY A 158 -9.10 -6.27 -3.94
N CYS A 159 -7.83 -6.30 -3.55
CA CYS A 159 -6.80 -7.02 -4.28
C CYS A 159 -6.05 -8.03 -3.42
N VAL A 160 -5.77 -9.18 -4.04
CA VAL A 160 -4.81 -10.18 -3.57
C VAL A 160 -3.63 -10.18 -4.54
N TYR A 161 -2.42 -10.10 -4.01
CA TYR A 161 -1.17 -10.21 -4.76
C TYR A 161 -0.61 -11.63 -4.57
N ASP A 162 0.00 -12.17 -5.61
CA ASP A 162 0.71 -13.44 -5.50
C ASP A 162 1.81 -13.37 -4.42
N GLU A 163 1.78 -14.31 -3.49
CA GLU A 163 2.65 -14.30 -2.31
C GLU A 163 4.11 -14.54 -2.70
N GLN A 164 4.36 -15.44 -3.66
CA GLN A 164 5.71 -15.75 -4.12
C GLN A 164 6.35 -14.54 -4.83
N ALA A 165 5.61 -13.87 -5.71
CA ALA A 165 6.05 -12.66 -6.38
C ALA A 165 6.26 -11.50 -5.39
N PHE A 166 5.39 -11.37 -4.38
CA PHE A 166 5.58 -10.42 -3.29
C PHE A 166 6.86 -10.68 -2.49
N ASP A 167 7.11 -11.93 -2.09
CA ASP A 167 8.31 -12.29 -1.35
C ASP A 167 9.59 -12.08 -2.16
N ALA A 168 9.55 -12.36 -3.46
CA ALA A 168 10.64 -12.07 -4.38
C ALA A 168 10.93 -10.56 -4.45
N ALA A 169 9.89 -9.72 -4.54
CA ALA A 169 10.05 -8.27 -4.53
C ALA A 169 10.61 -7.76 -3.19
N ARG A 170 10.12 -8.26 -2.06
CA ARG A 170 10.63 -7.92 -0.73
C ARG A 170 12.10 -8.32 -0.57
N ALA A 171 12.47 -9.51 -1.04
CA ALA A 171 13.85 -9.97 -1.03
C ALA A 171 14.75 -9.09 -1.92
N ALA A 172 14.29 -8.72 -3.11
CA ALA A 172 15.01 -7.82 -4.00
C ALA A 172 15.27 -6.47 -3.34
N ARG A 173 14.27 -5.86 -2.69
CA ARG A 173 14.41 -4.60 -1.92
C ARG A 173 15.44 -4.68 -0.81
N ASN A 174 15.38 -5.74 0.00
CA ASN A 174 16.31 -5.96 1.11
C ASN A 174 17.76 -6.13 0.62
N ASN A 175 17.94 -6.61 -0.62
CA ASN A 175 19.25 -6.80 -1.23
C ASN A 175 19.71 -5.62 -2.10
N ALA A 176 18.86 -4.62 -2.36
CA ALA A 176 19.11 -3.56 -3.33
C ALA A 176 20.27 -2.62 -2.93
N THR A 177 20.44 -2.33 -1.64
CA THR A 177 21.49 -1.40 -1.16
C THR A 177 22.35 -2.01 -0.06
N PRO A 178 23.63 -1.57 0.09
CA PRO A 178 24.48 -1.98 1.21
C PRO A 178 23.83 -1.73 2.58
N GLN A 179 23.12 -0.60 2.73
CA GLN A 179 22.42 -0.23 3.94
C GLN A 179 21.28 -1.21 4.28
N ARG A 180 20.45 -1.57 3.28
CA ARG A 180 19.36 -2.53 3.46
C ARG A 180 19.88 -3.93 3.78
N ARG A 181 20.98 -4.36 3.15
CA ARG A 181 21.65 -5.63 3.48
C ARG A 181 22.20 -5.63 4.91
N ALA A 182 22.78 -4.52 5.37
CA ALA A 182 23.26 -4.37 6.74
C ALA A 182 22.11 -4.40 7.76
N GLN A 183 20.99 -3.73 7.48
CA GLN A 183 19.78 -3.75 8.31
C GLN A 183 19.20 -5.17 8.41
N LYS A 184 19.06 -5.88 7.29
CA LYS A 184 18.63 -7.28 7.27
C LYS A 184 19.53 -8.15 8.17
N LYS A 185 20.85 -8.05 8.01
CA LYS A 185 21.81 -8.82 8.83
C LYS A 185 21.73 -8.47 10.32
N ALA A 186 21.51 -7.20 10.65
CA ALA A 186 21.34 -6.77 12.04
C ALA A 186 20.07 -7.35 12.67
N LEU A 187 18.96 -7.36 11.92
CA LEU A 187 17.71 -7.98 12.35
C LEU A 187 17.85 -9.49 12.55
N GLU A 188 18.46 -10.20 11.60
CA GLU A 188 18.73 -11.65 11.72
C GLU A 188 19.56 -11.96 12.96
N LYS A 189 20.59 -11.16 13.24
CA LYS A 189 21.41 -11.32 14.45
C LYS A 189 20.62 -11.08 15.73
N ALA A 190 19.75 -10.07 15.74
CA ALA A 190 18.90 -9.77 16.90
C ALA A 190 17.91 -10.90 17.18
N LEU A 191 17.30 -11.48 16.14
CA LEU A 191 16.38 -12.62 16.26
C LEU A 191 17.07 -13.88 16.76
N GLN A 192 18.30 -14.14 16.31
CA GLN A 192 19.11 -15.28 16.78
C GLN A 192 19.59 -15.12 18.23
N ALA A 193 19.75 -13.89 18.72
CA ALA A 193 20.18 -13.61 20.09
C ALA A 193 19.02 -13.60 21.11
N GLY A 194 17.78 -13.59 20.63
CA GLY A 194 16.56 -13.64 21.45
C GLY A 194 15.93 -15.03 21.56
N GLN A 195 16.56 -16.05 20.98
CA GLN A 195 16.24 -17.48 21.13
C GLN A 195 17.21 -18.11 22.12
#